data_AF-A0A9D1VTT5-F1
#
_entry.id   AF-A0A9D1VTT5-F1
#
_cell.length_a   1.000
_cell.length_b   1.000
_cell.length_c   1.000
_cell.angle_alpha   90.00
_cell.angle_beta   90.00
_cell.angle_gamma   90.00
#
_symmetry.space_group_name_H-M   'P 1'
#
loop_
_entity.id
_entity.type
_entity.pdbx_description
1 polymer ?
#
loop_
_entity_poly.entity_id
_entity_poly.type
_entity_poly.pdbx_seq_one_letter_code
_entity_poly.pdbx_strand_id
1 'polypeptide(L)'
;MEILQTLLVGAVAIVLIALVLKLLKVSIKGILGFIVNAAVGIALIFLLNMIPGVEIPLTWWTGLVSGLFGIPGVVVLLIIFLIL
;
A
#
# COMPACT_ATOMS: atom_id res chain seq x y z
N MET A 1 17.53 -23.27 2.35
CA MET A 1 18.16 -21.93 2.46
C MET A 1 18.77 -21.85 3.84
N GLU A 2 20.09 -21.67 3.93
CA GLU A 2 20.74 -21.49 5.23
C GLU A 2 20.30 -20.17 5.86
N ILE A 3 20.09 -20.15 7.18
CA ILE A 3 19.62 -18.98 7.96
C ILE A 3 20.44 -17.72 7.64
N LEU A 4 21.75 -17.88 7.40
CA LEU A 4 22.65 -16.81 7.00
C LEU A 4 22.24 -16.14 5.67
N GLN A 5 21.85 -16.91 4.67
CA GLN A 5 21.39 -16.38 3.38
C GLN A 5 20.10 -15.57 3.55
N THR A 6 19.15 -16.06 4.35
CA THR A 6 17.88 -15.35 4.63
C THR A 6 18.13 -14.01 5.32
N LEU A 7 19.06 -13.96 6.28
CA LEU A 7 19.43 -12.72 6.97
C LEU A 7 20.12 -11.71 6.04
N LEU A 8 21.03 -12.18 5.17
CA LEU A 8 21.70 -11.32 4.19
C LEU A 8 20.72 -10.74 3.17
N VAL A 9 19.78 -11.54 2.67
CA VAL A 9 18.73 -11.07 1.75
C VAL A 9 17.84 -10.02 2.43
N GLY A 10 17.43 -10.26 3.68
CA GLY A 10 16.65 -9.29 4.46
C GLY A 10 17.38 -7.97 4.68
N ALA A 11 18.67 -8.01 5.01
CA ALA A 11 19.50 -6.82 5.20
C ALA A 11 19.62 -6.01 3.90
N VAL A 12 19.87 -6.67 2.76
CA VAL A 12 19.96 -6.02 1.46
C VAL A 12 18.61 -5.38 1.08
N ALA A 13 17.49 -6.06 1.32
CA ALA A 13 16.16 -5.50 1.06
C ALA A 13 15.91 -4.22 1.88
N ILE A 14 16.27 -4.19 3.17
CA ILE A 14 16.12 -3.00 4.02
C ILE A 14 16.97 -1.84 3.50
N VAL A 15 18.22 -2.10 3.10
CA VAL A 15 19.13 -1.08 2.55
C VAL A 15 18.58 -0.51 1.24
N LEU A 16 18.07 -1.36 0.35
CA LEU A 16 17.46 -0.92 -0.91
C LEU A 16 16.22 -0.06 -0.67
N ILE A 17 15.35 -0.45 0.25
CA ILE A 17 14.18 0.34 0.64
C ILE A 17 14.62 1.71 1.18
N ALA A 18 15.61 1.73 2.09
CA ALA A 18 16.14 2.97 2.65
C ALA A 18 16.75 3.89 1.58
N LEU A 19 17.46 3.32 0.60
CA LEU A 19 18.04 4.06 -0.52
C LEU A 19 16.97 4.69 -1.41
N VAL A 20 15.92 3.92 -1.74
CA VAL A 20 14.78 4.40 -2.54
C VAL A 20 14.04 5.52 -1.80
N LEU A 21 13.77 5.37 -0.50
CA LEU A 21 13.14 6.41 0.32
C LEU A 21 14.00 7.68 0.37
N LYS A 22 15.32 7.54 0.47
CA LYS A 22 16.27 8.66 0.45
C LYS A 22 16.32 9.35 -0.91
N LEU A 23 16.33 8.59 -2.01
CA LEU A 23 16.32 9.11 -3.39
C LEU A 23 15.03 9.86 -3.72
N LEU A 24 13.89 9.37 -3.24
CA LEU A 24 12.58 9.98 -3.39
C LEU A 24 12.38 11.20 -2.47
N LYS A 25 13.41 11.61 -1.69
CA LYS A 25 13.33 12.66 -0.67
C LYS A 25 12.10 12.53 0.22
N VAL A 26 11.69 11.28 0.52
CA VAL A 26 10.45 11.05 1.26
C VAL A 26 10.68 11.55 2.68
N SER A 27 10.04 12.67 3.00
CA SER A 27 10.08 13.20 4.36
C SER A 27 9.34 12.26 5.30
N ILE A 28 9.67 12.28 6.60
CA ILE A 28 8.91 11.55 7.63
C ILE A 28 7.42 11.91 7.56
N LYS A 29 7.09 13.17 7.23
CA LYS A 29 5.71 13.61 6.99
C LYS A 29 5.07 12.91 5.79
N GLY A 30 5.83 12.65 4.73
CA GLY A 30 5.39 11.89 3.56
C GLY A 30 5.12 10.42 3.89
N ILE A 31 5.98 9.77 4.67
CA ILE A 31 5.77 8.39 5.13
C ILE A 31 4.53 8.30 6.02
N LEU A 32 4.40 9.22 6.98
CA LEU A 32 3.21 9.27 7.85
C LEU A 32 1.94 9.56 7.05
N GLY A 33 1.99 10.47 6.08
CA GLY A 33 0.89 10.74 5.15
C GLY A 33 0.49 9.50 4.36
N PHE A 34 1.47 8.76 3.82
CA PHE A 34 1.23 7.49 3.14
C PHE A 34 0.56 6.46 4.05
N ILE A 35 1.04 6.30 5.29
CA ILE A 35 0.47 5.34 6.25
C ILE A 35 -0.97 5.71 6.59
N VAL A 36 -1.26 7.00 6.86
CA VAL A 36 -2.62 7.47 7.14
C VAL A 36 -3.53 7.26 5.94
N ASN A 37 -3.07 7.61 4.74
CA ASN A 37 -3.82 7.41 3.50
C ASN A 37 -4.10 5.93 3.25
N ALA A 38 -3.12 5.05 3.49
CA ALA A 38 -3.28 3.61 3.33
C ALA A 38 -4.28 3.06 4.35
N ALA A 39 -4.19 3.48 5.61
CA ALA A 39 -5.12 3.06 6.66
C ALA A 39 -6.56 3.50 6.37
N VAL A 40 -6.76 4.76 6.02
CA VAL A 40 -8.08 5.30 5.62
C VAL A 40 -8.58 4.60 4.36
N GLY A 41 -7.70 4.37 3.40
CA GLY A 41 -8.02 3.72 2.15
C GLY A 41 -8.48 2.27 2.29
N ILE A 42 -7.73 1.48 3.06
CA ILE A 42 -8.08 0.10 3.43
C ILE A 42 -9.40 0.10 4.22
N ALA A 43 -9.59 1.03 5.16
CA ALA A 43 -10.84 1.14 5.92
C ALA A 43 -12.04 1.42 4.99
N LEU A 44 -11.89 2.33 4.01
CA LEU A 44 -12.93 2.59 3.03
C LEU A 44 -13.21 1.39 2.12
N ILE A 45 -12.18 0.70 1.65
CA ILE A 45 -12.35 -0.53 0.87
C ILE A 45 -13.09 -1.60 1.68
N PHE A 46 -12.74 -1.75 2.95
CA PHE A 46 -13.42 -2.66 3.86
C PHE A 46 -14.91 -2.31 4.00
N LEU A 47 -15.24 -1.03 4.19
CA LEU A 47 -16.63 -0.56 4.24
C LEU A 47 -17.37 -0.77 2.91
N LEU A 48 -16.70 -0.54 1.77
CA LEU A 48 -17.27 -0.78 0.45
C LEU A 48 -17.59 -2.27 0.25
N ASN A 49 -16.73 -3.18 0.71
CA ASN A 49 -16.97 -4.62 0.66
C ASN A 49 -18.13 -5.09 1.55
N MET A 50 -18.70 -4.23 2.40
CA MET A 50 -19.95 -4.54 3.11
C MET A 50 -21.19 -4.32 2.23
N ILE A 51 -21.04 -3.66 1.08
CA ILE A 51 -22.12 -3.48 0.10
C ILE A 51 -22.25 -4.79 -0.71
N PRO A 52 -23.44 -5.41 -0.76
CA PRO A 52 -23.65 -6.62 -1.56
C PRO A 52 -23.27 -6.40 -3.03
N GLY A 53 -22.41 -7.28 -3.56
CA GLY A 53 -21.91 -7.19 -4.94
C GLY A 53 -20.66 -6.34 -5.13
N VAL A 54 -20.05 -5.82 -4.04
CA VAL A 54 -18.74 -5.17 -4.08
C VAL A 54 -17.70 -6.07 -3.40
N GLU A 55 -16.69 -6.49 -4.15
CA GLU A 55 -15.66 -7.44 -3.69
C GLU A 55 -14.25 -6.97 -4.11
N ILE A 56 -13.89 -5.74 -3.73
CA ILE A 56 -12.56 -5.18 -3.98
C ILE A 56 -11.53 -5.95 -3.13
N PRO A 57 -10.51 -6.59 -3.74
CA PRO A 57 -9.55 -7.39 -2.97
C PRO A 57 -8.73 -6.55 -1.99
N LEU A 58 -8.73 -6.92 -0.70
CA LEU A 58 -7.86 -6.35 0.33
C LEU A 58 -6.48 -7.03 0.29
N THR A 59 -5.57 -6.45 -0.50
CA THR A 59 -4.21 -6.96 -0.68
C THR A 59 -3.19 -5.86 -0.41
N TRP A 60 -1.91 -6.23 -0.34
CA TRP A 60 -0.84 -5.24 -0.24
C TRP A 60 -0.85 -4.24 -1.42
N TRP A 61 -1.38 -4.63 -2.59
CA TRP A 61 -1.48 -3.74 -3.75
C TRP A 61 -2.55 -2.66 -3.58
N THR A 62 -3.73 -3.02 -3.10
CA THR A 62 -4.80 -2.04 -2.84
C THR A 62 -4.46 -1.12 -1.66
N GLY A 63 -3.72 -1.63 -0.67
CA GLY A 63 -3.12 -0.80 0.39
C GLY A 63 -2.06 0.18 -0.15
N LEU A 64 -1.26 -0.22 -1.13
CA LEU A 64 -0.23 0.65 -1.73
C LEU A 64 -0.85 1.75 -2.61
N VAL A 65 -1.82 1.40 -3.46
CA VAL A 65 -2.54 2.37 -4.30
C VAL A 65 -3.27 3.39 -3.42
N SER A 66 -3.98 2.93 -2.39
CA SER A 66 -4.67 3.84 -1.48
C SER A 66 -3.73 4.61 -0.56
N GLY A 67 -2.56 4.08 -0.22
CA GLY A 67 -1.50 4.82 0.48
C GLY A 67 -0.90 5.95 -0.34
N LEU A 68 -0.62 5.71 -1.62
CA LEU A 68 -0.04 6.71 -2.52
C LEU A 68 -1.05 7.80 -2.89
N PHE A 69 -2.29 7.41 -3.19
CA PHE A 69 -3.29 8.31 -3.75
C PHE A 69 -4.39 8.71 -2.76
N GLY A 70 -4.44 8.12 -1.56
CA GLY A 70 -5.48 8.38 -0.57
C GLY A 70 -6.87 7.93 -1.04
N ILE A 71 -7.88 8.72 -0.66
CA ILE A 71 -9.28 8.53 -1.07
C ILE A 71 -9.43 8.49 -2.60
N PRO A 72 -8.79 9.38 -3.40
CA PRO A 72 -8.78 9.25 -4.86
C PRO A 72 -8.37 7.86 -5.36
N GLY A 73 -7.39 7.21 -4.73
CA GLY A 73 -6.97 5.85 -5.08
C GLY A 73 -8.07 4.81 -4.87
N VAL A 74 -8.84 4.93 -3.78
CA VAL A 74 -9.97 4.05 -3.50
C VAL A 74 -11.08 4.22 -4.53
N VAL A 75 -11.37 5.46 -4.95
CA VAL A 75 -12.37 5.74 -5.99
C VAL A 75 -11.97 5.08 -7.30
N VAL A 76 -10.70 5.17 -7.68
CA VAL A 76 -10.19 4.50 -8.89
C VAL A 76 -10.31 2.98 -8.78
N LEU A 77 -9.96 2.39 -7.63
CA LEU A 77 -10.09 0.94 -7.40
C LEU A 77 -11.55 0.47 -7.50
N LEU A 78 -12.49 1.27 -6.98
CA LEU A 78 -13.92 0.99 -7.11
C LEU A 78 -14.38 1.07 -8.57
N ILE A 79 -13.96 2.10 -9.32
CA ILE A 79 -14.31 2.22 -10.75
C ILE A 79 -13.76 1.04 -11.55
N ILE A 80 -12.51 0.65 -11.30
CA ILE A 80 -11.87 -0.51 -11.94
C ILE A 80 -12.69 -1.78 -11.66
N PHE A 81 -13.07 -2.00 -10.41
CA PHE A 81 -13.92 -3.13 -10.02
C PHE A 81 -15.30 -3.13 -10.68
N LEU A 82 -15.90 -1.95 -10.92
CA LEU A 82 -17.22 -1.86 -11.55
C LEU A 82 -17.20 -2.07 -13.07
N ILE A 83 -16.03 -1.91 -13.71
CA ILE A 83 -15.89 -1.98 -15.17
C ILE A 83 -15.33 -3.34 -15.63
N LEU A 84 -14.44 -3.95 -14.84
CA LEU A 84 -13.77 -5.21 -15.14
C LEU A 84 -14.44 -6.38 -14.43
#